data_AF-Q84ER1-F1
#
_entry.id   AF-Q84ER1-F1
#
_cell.length_a   1.000
_cell.length_b   1.000
_cell.length_c   1.000
_cell.angle_alpha   90.00
_cell.angle_beta   90.00
_cell.angle_gamma   90.00
#
_symmetry.space_group_name_H-M   'P 1'
#
loop_
_entity.id
_entity.type
_entity.pdbx_description
1 polymer ?
#
loop_
_entity_poly.entity_id
_entity_poly.type
_entity_poly.pdbx_seq_one_letter_code
_entity_poly.pdbx_strand_id
1 'polypeptide(L)'
;MTATRKGATRAADIPAHVLQALSRGEMQSATLAECLALDQAMLARTVFAGLSAPALKAVDAACELGVLKRMTRIGAVLLDEMGETGIAQSRSHGADMVRGWACFMIGAQSELDLQARLAAIRPLADDAHFGVREWAWMAVRPHLAQQLKASIAHLAPWTAQPSERLRRFASEALRPRGVWCAHIPALKHEPEQALPILSPLRADLSVYVQDSVANWLNDAAKDQPDWVRDLCDQWLQATPADATRRICQRAMRNLK
;
A
#
# COMPACT_ATOMS: atom_id res chain seq x y z
N MET A 1 3.79 9.34 -26.18
CA MET A 1 3.36 9.12 -24.78
C MET A 1 1.84 9.08 -24.79
N THR A 2 1.24 7.93 -24.54
CA THR A 2 -0.23 7.83 -24.38
C THR A 2 -0.64 8.65 -23.17
N ALA A 3 -1.61 9.55 -23.34
CA ALA A 3 -2.11 10.38 -22.24
C ALA A 3 -2.65 9.48 -21.12
N THR A 4 -2.27 9.76 -19.88
CA THR A 4 -2.77 9.04 -18.70
C THR A 4 -4.28 9.23 -18.62
N ARG A 5 -5.04 8.12 -18.65
CA ARG A 5 -6.50 8.14 -18.59
C ARG A 5 -6.94 8.70 -17.23
N LYS A 6 -7.88 9.65 -17.23
CA LYS A 6 -8.40 10.25 -15.99
C LYS A 6 -9.29 9.28 -15.18
N GLY A 7 -10.04 8.44 -15.88
CA GLY A 7 -10.97 7.47 -15.30
C GLY A 7 -12.22 8.07 -14.64
N ALA A 8 -13.16 7.20 -14.30
CA ALA A 8 -14.41 7.56 -13.64
C ALA A 8 -14.22 7.65 -12.11
N THR A 9 -14.83 8.62 -11.45
CA THR A 9 -14.73 8.79 -9.99
C THR A 9 -15.81 8.01 -9.22
N ARG A 10 -16.85 7.53 -9.89
CA ARG A 10 -17.91 6.68 -9.33
C ARG A 10 -18.08 5.43 -10.18
N ALA A 11 -18.42 4.31 -9.53
CA ALA A 11 -18.61 3.03 -10.23
C ALA A 11 -19.70 3.09 -11.31
N ALA A 12 -20.78 3.82 -11.05
CA ALA A 12 -21.90 3.99 -11.99
C ALA A 12 -21.51 4.76 -13.27
N ASP A 13 -20.41 5.52 -13.25
CA ASP A 13 -19.96 6.33 -14.40
C ASP A 13 -18.91 5.59 -15.25
N ILE A 14 -18.54 4.36 -14.90
CA ILE A 14 -17.55 3.58 -15.65
C ILE A 14 -18.22 3.10 -16.95
N PRO A 15 -17.70 3.48 -18.13
CA PRO A 15 -18.23 2.96 -19.38
C PRO A 15 -18.15 1.43 -19.44
N ALA A 16 -19.18 0.76 -19.94
CA ALA A 16 -19.25 -0.70 -19.95
C ALA A 16 -18.03 -1.36 -20.63
N HIS A 17 -17.54 -0.78 -21.73
CA HIS A 17 -16.35 -1.27 -22.43
C HIS A 17 -15.06 -1.13 -21.59
N VAL A 18 -14.94 -0.08 -20.78
CA VAL A 18 -13.81 0.10 -19.84
C VAL A 18 -13.90 -0.92 -18.73
N LEU A 19 -15.08 -1.11 -18.13
CA LEU A 19 -15.29 -2.11 -17.07
C LEU A 19 -14.97 -3.53 -17.57
N GLN A 20 -15.37 -3.86 -18.79
CA GLN A 20 -15.09 -5.14 -19.41
C GLN A 20 -13.59 -5.34 -19.68
N ALA A 21 -12.90 -4.34 -20.24
CA ALA A 21 -11.45 -4.41 -20.48
C ALA A 21 -10.64 -4.54 -19.17
N LEU A 22 -11.05 -3.83 -18.11
CA LEU A 22 -10.49 -4.01 -16.76
C LEU A 22 -10.71 -5.43 -16.23
N SER A 23 -11.92 -5.95 -16.38
CA SER A 23 -12.30 -7.29 -15.91
C SER A 23 -11.66 -8.43 -16.70
N ARG A 24 -11.14 -8.16 -17.89
CA ARG A 24 -10.34 -9.10 -18.70
C ARG A 24 -8.83 -8.94 -18.52
N GLY A 25 -8.41 -7.92 -17.76
CA GLY A 25 -6.99 -7.63 -17.53
C GLY A 25 -6.27 -6.99 -18.71
N GLU A 26 -7.02 -6.44 -19.67
CA GLU A 26 -6.50 -5.82 -20.89
C GLU A 26 -5.96 -4.40 -20.64
N MET A 27 -6.32 -3.78 -19.50
CA MET A 27 -5.88 -2.45 -19.12
C MET A 27 -5.76 -2.28 -17.59
N GLN A 28 -5.19 -1.16 -17.17
CA GLN A 28 -5.10 -0.77 -15.77
C GLN A 28 -6.23 0.18 -15.37
N SER A 29 -6.63 0.12 -14.10
CA SER A 29 -7.52 1.12 -13.51
C SER A 29 -6.87 2.51 -13.55
N ALA A 30 -7.67 3.56 -13.62
CA ALA A 30 -7.19 4.94 -13.52
C ALA A 30 -7.59 5.58 -12.18
N THR A 31 -8.62 5.03 -11.54
CA THR A 31 -9.14 5.51 -10.26
C THR A 31 -9.43 4.35 -9.31
N LEU A 32 -9.58 4.68 -8.02
CA LEU A 32 -10.03 3.71 -7.03
C LEU A 32 -11.42 3.14 -7.35
N ALA A 33 -12.33 3.96 -7.90
CA ALA A 33 -13.67 3.49 -8.25
C ALA A 33 -13.63 2.37 -9.29
N GLU A 34 -12.75 2.49 -10.30
CA GLU A 34 -12.55 1.45 -11.31
C GLU A 34 -11.84 0.22 -10.76
N CYS A 35 -10.81 0.43 -9.92
CA CYS A 35 -10.11 -0.65 -9.23
C CYS A 35 -11.09 -1.52 -8.41
N LEU A 36 -12.06 -0.88 -7.73
CA LEU A 36 -13.05 -1.56 -6.90
C LEU A 36 -14.22 -2.17 -7.69
N ALA A 37 -14.52 -1.66 -8.89
CA ALA A 37 -15.70 -2.06 -9.66
C ALA A 37 -15.45 -3.26 -10.59
N LEU A 38 -14.21 -3.52 -11.01
CA LEU A 38 -13.90 -4.61 -11.94
C LEU A 38 -14.31 -5.98 -11.38
N ASP A 39 -14.69 -6.88 -12.29
CA ASP A 39 -15.04 -8.25 -11.96
C ASP A 39 -13.77 -9.09 -11.77
N GLN A 40 -13.44 -9.33 -10.49
CA GLN A 40 -12.27 -10.09 -10.09
C GLN A 40 -12.39 -11.59 -10.39
N ALA A 41 -13.60 -12.15 -10.40
CA ALA A 41 -13.82 -13.55 -10.73
C ALA A 41 -13.58 -13.80 -12.23
N MET A 42 -14.11 -12.91 -13.08
CA MET A 42 -13.80 -12.92 -14.52
C MET A 42 -12.30 -12.76 -14.75
N LEU A 43 -11.68 -11.77 -14.10
CA LEU A 43 -10.25 -11.50 -14.26
C LEU A 43 -9.39 -12.71 -13.90
N ALA A 44 -9.67 -13.37 -12.78
CA ALA A 44 -8.93 -14.56 -12.35
C ALA A 44 -9.04 -15.69 -13.38
N ARG A 45 -10.23 -15.92 -13.95
CA ARG A 45 -10.46 -16.94 -14.99
C ARG A 45 -9.76 -16.61 -16.30
N THR A 46 -9.73 -15.33 -16.68
CA THR A 46 -9.06 -14.88 -17.90
C THR A 46 -7.55 -15.00 -17.79
N VAL A 47 -6.97 -14.61 -16.65
CA VAL A 47 -5.52 -14.55 -16.46
C VAL A 47 -4.93 -15.92 -16.09
N PHE A 48 -5.67 -16.73 -15.34
CA PHE A 48 -5.21 -18.02 -14.81
C PHE A 48 -6.11 -19.16 -15.29
N ALA A 49 -6.07 -19.44 -16.59
CA ALA A 49 -6.88 -20.51 -17.21
C ALA A 49 -6.62 -21.91 -16.65
N GLY A 50 -5.50 -22.13 -15.94
CA GLY A 50 -5.11 -23.40 -15.34
C GLY A 50 -5.60 -23.64 -13.90
N LEU A 51 -6.36 -22.72 -13.29
CA LEU A 51 -6.84 -22.90 -11.91
C LEU A 51 -7.79 -24.08 -11.77
N SER A 52 -7.65 -24.84 -10.69
CA SER A 52 -8.53 -25.95 -10.35
C SER A 52 -9.98 -25.50 -10.11
N ALA A 53 -10.96 -26.39 -10.31
CA ALA A 53 -12.36 -26.08 -10.00
C ALA A 53 -12.59 -25.67 -8.52
N PRO A 54 -11.95 -26.31 -7.52
CA PRO A 54 -11.97 -25.83 -6.14
C PRO A 54 -11.43 -24.40 -5.98
N ALA A 55 -10.30 -24.08 -6.62
CA ALA A 55 -9.72 -22.73 -6.55
C ALA A 55 -10.64 -21.68 -7.16
N LEU A 56 -11.24 -21.97 -8.31
CA LEU A 56 -12.20 -21.09 -8.96
C LEU A 56 -13.43 -20.84 -8.06
N LYS A 57 -13.94 -21.87 -7.40
CA LYS A 57 -15.03 -21.74 -6.41
C LYS A 57 -14.61 -20.88 -5.21
N ALA A 58 -13.38 -21.01 -4.75
CA ALA A 58 -12.83 -20.21 -3.66
C ALA A 58 -12.67 -18.73 -4.06
N VAL A 59 -12.28 -18.46 -5.31
CA VAL A 59 -12.24 -17.10 -5.88
C VAL A 59 -13.65 -16.48 -5.94
N ASP A 60 -14.65 -17.23 -6.41
CA ASP A 60 -16.04 -16.75 -6.43
C ASP A 60 -16.52 -16.39 -5.02
N ALA A 61 -16.29 -17.29 -4.05
CA ALA A 61 -16.64 -17.04 -2.65
C ALA A 61 -15.91 -15.83 -2.04
N ALA A 62 -14.65 -15.59 -2.45
CA ALA A 62 -13.90 -14.41 -2.03
C ALA A 62 -14.48 -13.11 -2.60
N CYS A 63 -15.10 -13.14 -3.77
CA CYS A 63 -15.70 -11.97 -4.42
C CYS A 63 -16.91 -11.42 -3.63
N GLU A 64 -17.58 -12.24 -2.83
CA GLU A 64 -18.66 -11.81 -1.92
C GLU A 64 -18.15 -11.04 -0.68
N LEU A 65 -16.84 -10.99 -0.47
CA LEU A 65 -16.23 -10.30 0.66
C LEU A 65 -15.89 -8.84 0.33
N GLY A 66 -15.76 -8.02 1.38
CA GLY A 66 -15.18 -6.68 1.25
C GLY A 66 -13.75 -6.71 0.69
N VAL A 67 -13.36 -5.64 -0.01
CA VAL A 67 -12.16 -5.60 -0.87
C VAL A 67 -10.89 -6.18 -0.24
N LEU A 68 -10.56 -5.81 1.00
CA LEU A 68 -9.31 -6.29 1.62
C LEU A 68 -9.34 -7.80 1.88
N LYS A 69 -10.48 -8.32 2.37
CA LYS A 69 -10.68 -9.77 2.58
C LYS A 69 -10.68 -10.51 1.25
N ARG A 70 -11.32 -9.93 0.21
CA ARG A 70 -11.30 -10.46 -1.15
C ARG A 70 -9.87 -10.59 -1.68
N MET A 71 -9.08 -9.52 -1.63
CA MET A 71 -7.69 -9.50 -2.06
C MET A 71 -6.82 -10.51 -1.31
N THR A 72 -7.00 -10.60 0.02
CA THR A 72 -6.28 -11.55 0.86
C THR A 72 -6.63 -13.00 0.51
N ARG A 73 -7.92 -13.30 0.33
CA ARG A 73 -8.37 -14.66 -0.01
C ARG A 73 -7.98 -15.08 -1.41
N ILE A 74 -8.14 -14.22 -2.42
CA ILE A 74 -7.69 -14.53 -3.78
C ILE A 74 -6.17 -14.70 -3.81
N GLY A 75 -5.40 -13.82 -3.16
CA GLY A 75 -3.95 -13.97 -3.06
C GLY A 75 -3.52 -15.31 -2.43
N ALA A 76 -4.19 -15.76 -1.37
CA ALA A 76 -3.93 -17.06 -0.76
C ALA A 76 -4.26 -18.24 -1.71
N VAL A 77 -5.44 -18.21 -2.36
CA VAL A 77 -5.84 -19.25 -3.32
C VAL A 77 -4.86 -19.35 -4.49
N LEU A 78 -4.43 -18.21 -5.05
CA LEU A 78 -3.45 -18.20 -6.13
C LEU A 78 -2.09 -18.72 -5.66
N LEU A 79 -1.68 -18.40 -4.42
CA LEU A 79 -0.43 -18.90 -3.87
C LEU A 79 -0.47 -20.42 -3.68
N ASP A 80 -1.55 -20.95 -3.13
CA ASP A 80 -1.72 -22.38 -2.89
C ASP A 80 -1.71 -23.18 -4.20
N GLU A 81 -2.33 -22.66 -5.26
CA GLU A 81 -2.42 -23.33 -6.56
C GLU A 81 -1.17 -23.18 -7.42
N MET A 82 -0.49 -22.03 -7.37
CA MET A 82 0.55 -21.67 -8.35
C MET A 82 1.93 -21.44 -7.73
N GLY A 83 2.02 -21.29 -6.42
CA GLY A 83 3.27 -21.01 -5.70
C GLY A 83 4.01 -19.79 -6.24
N GLU A 84 5.34 -19.86 -6.24
CA GLU A 84 6.22 -18.78 -6.71
C GLU A 84 6.04 -18.45 -8.19
N THR A 85 5.65 -19.43 -9.02
CA THR A 85 5.41 -19.21 -10.45
C THR A 85 4.23 -18.26 -10.68
N GLY A 86 3.16 -18.40 -9.87
CA GLY A 86 2.03 -17.49 -9.89
C GLY A 86 2.41 -16.08 -9.43
N ILE A 87 3.33 -15.95 -8.46
CA ILE A 87 3.86 -14.63 -8.04
C ILE A 87 4.60 -13.98 -9.22
N ALA A 88 5.51 -14.71 -9.87
CA ALA A 88 6.28 -14.20 -10.99
C ALA A 88 5.40 -13.78 -12.17
N GLN A 89 4.42 -14.62 -12.54
CA GLN A 89 3.42 -14.31 -13.57
C GLN A 89 2.60 -13.07 -13.20
N SER A 90 2.13 -13.00 -11.96
CA SER A 90 1.27 -11.90 -11.52
C SER A 90 2.01 -10.57 -11.50
N ARG A 91 3.28 -10.57 -11.07
CA ARG A 91 4.13 -9.37 -10.97
C ARG A 91 4.44 -8.72 -12.33
N SER A 92 4.55 -9.52 -13.39
CA SER A 92 4.84 -9.01 -14.75
C SER A 92 3.57 -8.66 -15.54
N HIS A 93 2.40 -8.93 -14.98
CA HIS A 93 1.13 -8.74 -15.68
C HIS A 93 0.77 -7.27 -15.90
N GLY A 94 0.13 -6.96 -17.03
CA GLY A 94 -0.27 -5.61 -17.42
C GLY A 94 -1.33 -4.98 -16.51
N ALA A 95 -2.32 -5.76 -16.05
CA ALA A 95 -3.36 -5.30 -15.13
C ALA A 95 -2.85 -5.06 -13.70
N ASP A 96 -3.25 -3.95 -13.10
CA ASP A 96 -2.86 -3.54 -11.74
C ASP A 96 -3.45 -4.47 -10.66
N MET A 97 -4.67 -4.95 -10.84
CA MET A 97 -5.30 -5.86 -9.88
C MET A 97 -4.54 -7.19 -9.77
N VAL A 98 -4.01 -7.71 -10.89
CA VAL A 98 -3.22 -8.94 -10.90
C VAL A 98 -1.89 -8.74 -10.15
N ARG A 99 -1.20 -7.61 -10.39
CA ARG A 99 -0.01 -7.23 -9.58
C ARG A 99 -0.36 -6.99 -8.11
N GLY A 100 -1.58 -6.53 -7.84
CA GLY A 100 -2.16 -6.44 -6.50
C GLY A 100 -2.26 -7.80 -5.83
N TRP A 101 -2.77 -8.83 -6.51
CA TRP A 101 -2.78 -10.20 -5.97
C TRP A 101 -1.38 -10.73 -5.70
N ALA A 102 -0.38 -10.40 -6.52
CA ALA A 102 1.01 -10.74 -6.21
C ALA A 102 1.47 -10.18 -4.85
N CYS A 103 1.03 -8.97 -4.48
CA CYS A 103 1.32 -8.40 -3.16
C CYS A 103 0.78 -9.32 -2.05
N PHE A 104 -0.48 -9.76 -2.18
CA PHE A 104 -1.14 -10.61 -1.19
C PHE A 104 -0.61 -12.05 -1.18
N MET A 105 -0.17 -12.59 -2.33
CA MET A 105 0.58 -13.85 -2.38
C MET A 105 1.89 -13.72 -1.58
N ILE A 106 2.65 -12.62 -1.78
CA ILE A 106 3.87 -12.36 -1.00
C ILE A 106 3.58 -12.23 0.49
N GLY A 107 2.48 -11.55 0.85
CA GLY A 107 2.02 -11.42 2.23
C GLY A 107 1.60 -12.75 2.87
N ALA A 108 1.10 -13.70 2.08
CA ALA A 108 0.58 -14.99 2.56
C ALA A 108 1.66 -16.06 2.78
N GLN A 109 2.85 -15.92 2.19
CA GLN A 109 3.95 -16.90 2.38
C GLN A 109 4.40 -16.95 3.85
N SER A 110 4.14 -18.04 4.57
CA SER A 110 4.53 -18.21 5.98
C SER A 110 6.04 -18.29 6.18
N GLU A 111 6.74 -18.92 5.24
CA GLU A 111 8.16 -19.25 5.36
C GLU A 111 9.11 -18.05 5.17
N LEU A 112 8.61 -16.93 4.62
CA LEU A 112 9.45 -15.76 4.43
C LEU A 112 9.70 -15.04 5.75
N ASP A 113 10.98 -14.90 6.11
CA ASP A 113 11.38 -13.93 7.10
C ASP A 113 11.08 -12.49 6.64
N LEU A 114 11.18 -11.55 7.57
CA LEU A 114 10.87 -10.15 7.32
C LEU A 114 11.72 -9.54 6.20
N GLN A 115 13.01 -9.84 6.16
CA GLN A 115 13.94 -9.27 5.17
C GLN A 115 13.64 -9.79 3.77
N ALA A 116 13.43 -11.10 3.61
CA ALA A 116 13.07 -11.73 2.36
C ALA A 116 11.70 -11.23 1.88
N ARG A 117 10.73 -11.05 2.78
CA ARG A 117 9.42 -10.48 2.44
C ARG A 117 9.52 -9.03 1.95
N LEU A 118 10.34 -8.21 2.61
CA LEU A 118 10.59 -6.84 2.17
C LEU A 118 11.33 -6.80 0.83
N ALA A 119 12.25 -7.71 0.58
CA ALA A 119 12.92 -7.84 -0.72
C ALA A 119 11.92 -8.24 -1.83
N ALA A 120 11.03 -9.20 -1.55
CA ALA A 120 10.01 -9.67 -2.49
C ALA A 120 8.97 -8.58 -2.84
N ILE A 121 8.53 -7.80 -1.85
CA ILE A 121 7.51 -6.76 -2.06
C ILE A 121 8.07 -5.48 -2.69
N ARG A 122 9.39 -5.22 -2.57
CA ARG A 122 10.02 -3.96 -3.00
C ARG A 122 9.68 -3.54 -4.43
N PRO A 123 9.66 -4.42 -5.45
CA PRO A 123 9.31 -4.02 -6.82
C PRO A 123 7.85 -3.59 -6.96
N LEU A 124 6.93 -4.15 -6.17
CA LEU A 124 5.52 -3.77 -6.16
C LEU A 124 5.28 -2.51 -5.32
N ALA A 125 6.07 -2.30 -4.27
CA ALA A 125 6.11 -1.04 -3.54
C ALA A 125 6.60 0.13 -4.42
N ASP A 126 7.43 -0.15 -5.43
CA ASP A 126 7.93 0.83 -6.40
C ASP A 126 7.11 0.90 -7.71
N ASP A 127 5.97 0.20 -7.78
CA ASP A 127 5.17 0.08 -8.99
C ASP A 127 4.68 1.45 -9.50
N ALA A 128 4.60 1.60 -10.83
CA ALA A 128 4.12 2.83 -11.45
C ALA A 128 2.65 3.11 -11.12
N HIS A 129 1.85 2.06 -10.97
CA HIS A 129 0.43 2.15 -10.69
C HIS A 129 0.16 2.41 -9.21
N PHE A 130 -0.65 3.42 -8.91
CA PHE A 130 -0.93 3.83 -7.52
C PHE A 130 -1.58 2.72 -6.70
N GLY A 131 -2.54 1.99 -7.28
CA GLY A 131 -3.26 0.92 -6.57
C GLY A 131 -2.33 -0.22 -6.14
N VAL A 132 -1.34 -0.59 -6.96
CA VAL A 132 -0.38 -1.66 -6.62
C VAL A 132 0.46 -1.25 -5.42
N ARG A 133 0.86 0.03 -5.34
CA ARG A 133 1.61 0.54 -4.18
C ARG A 133 0.79 0.51 -2.89
N GLU A 134 -0.53 0.71 -2.96
CA GLU A 134 -1.40 0.56 -1.79
C GLU A 134 -1.50 -0.91 -1.36
N TRP A 135 -1.74 -1.81 -2.32
CA TRP A 135 -1.79 -3.25 -2.06
C TRP A 135 -0.48 -3.78 -1.47
N ALA A 136 0.67 -3.25 -1.93
CA ALA A 136 1.98 -3.65 -1.48
C ALA A 136 2.15 -3.49 0.04
N TRP A 137 1.87 -2.30 0.60
CA TRP A 137 2.03 -2.10 2.03
C TRP A 137 0.95 -2.83 2.82
N MET A 138 -0.30 -2.87 2.32
CA MET A 138 -1.40 -3.55 3.00
C MET A 138 -1.12 -5.04 3.18
N ALA A 139 -0.56 -5.69 2.16
CA ALA A 139 -0.30 -7.12 2.18
C ALA A 139 0.78 -7.54 3.19
N VAL A 140 1.80 -6.70 3.41
CA VAL A 140 2.91 -7.03 4.34
C VAL A 140 2.76 -6.41 5.72
N ARG A 141 1.86 -5.45 5.89
CA ARG A 141 1.67 -4.73 7.16
C ARG A 141 1.45 -5.62 8.38
N PRO A 142 0.70 -6.75 8.34
CA PRO A 142 0.58 -7.62 9.51
C PRO A 142 1.93 -8.10 10.04
N HIS A 143 2.84 -8.47 9.14
CA HIS A 143 4.20 -8.90 9.47
C HIS A 143 5.04 -7.74 10.01
N LEU A 144 4.91 -6.55 9.40
CA LEU A 144 5.62 -5.36 9.85
C LEU A 144 5.21 -4.93 11.26
N ALA A 145 3.92 -4.98 11.55
CA ALA A 145 3.38 -4.64 12.86
C ALA A 145 3.80 -5.65 13.94
N GLN A 146 3.84 -6.94 13.60
CA GLN A 146 4.27 -8.00 14.52
C GLN A 146 5.77 -7.90 14.87
N GLN A 147 6.60 -7.49 13.91
CA GLN A 147 8.05 -7.37 14.07
C GLN A 147 8.50 -5.91 14.02
N LEU A 148 7.84 -5.03 14.78
CA LEU A 148 7.93 -3.57 14.61
C LEU A 148 9.37 -3.03 14.67
N LYS A 149 10.14 -3.38 15.69
CA LYS A 149 11.52 -2.90 15.85
C LYS A 149 12.41 -3.27 14.66
N ALA A 150 12.36 -4.54 14.23
CA ALA A 150 13.10 -5.01 13.07
C ALA A 150 12.60 -4.35 11.78
N SER A 151 11.29 -4.16 11.66
CA SER A 151 10.66 -3.51 10.50
C SER A 151 11.11 -2.07 10.35
N ILE A 152 11.18 -1.31 11.45
CA ILE A 152 11.71 0.06 11.45
C ILE A 152 13.17 0.06 10.98
N ALA A 153 14.00 -0.86 11.50
CA ALA A 153 15.40 -0.96 11.12
C ALA A 153 15.58 -1.30 9.62
N HIS A 154 14.77 -2.19 9.06
CA HIS A 154 14.84 -2.55 7.64
C HIS A 154 14.23 -1.48 6.70
N LEU A 155 13.24 -0.73 7.16
CA LEU A 155 12.60 0.33 6.38
C LEU A 155 13.33 1.67 6.46
N ALA A 156 14.12 1.94 7.51
CA ALA A 156 14.87 3.18 7.62
C ALA A 156 15.80 3.44 6.40
N PRO A 157 16.57 2.45 5.89
CA PRO A 157 17.35 2.61 4.64
C PRO A 157 16.50 2.94 3.40
N TRP A 158 15.20 2.60 3.38
CA TRP A 158 14.33 2.90 2.25
C TRP A 158 14.06 4.40 2.13
N THR A 159 14.18 5.15 3.21
CA THR A 159 13.99 6.61 3.23
C THR A 159 15.08 7.37 2.46
N ALA A 160 16.20 6.72 2.14
CA ALA A 160 17.27 7.28 1.32
C ALA A 160 17.20 6.82 -0.15
N GLN A 161 16.19 6.04 -0.55
CA GLN A 161 16.11 5.52 -1.91
C GLN A 161 15.78 6.64 -2.91
N PRO A 162 16.31 6.57 -4.16
CA PRO A 162 15.99 7.56 -5.19
C PRO A 162 14.49 7.63 -5.51
N SER A 163 13.80 6.48 -5.46
CA SER A 163 12.35 6.42 -5.70
C SER A 163 11.56 7.00 -4.52
N GLU A 164 10.75 8.02 -4.81
CA GLU A 164 9.75 8.56 -3.88
C GLU A 164 8.73 7.51 -3.42
N ARG A 165 8.48 6.47 -4.23
CA ARG A 165 7.49 5.43 -3.92
C ARG A 165 7.96 4.53 -2.80
N LEU A 166 9.25 4.19 -2.81
CA LEU A 166 9.89 3.42 -1.73
C LEU A 166 10.01 4.24 -0.44
N ARG A 167 10.39 5.53 -0.55
CA ARG A 167 10.41 6.44 0.59
C ARG A 167 9.02 6.61 1.22
N ARG A 168 7.98 6.76 0.39
CA ARG A 168 6.58 6.78 0.84
C ARG A 168 6.20 5.46 1.50
N PHE A 169 6.52 4.32 0.90
CA PHE A 169 6.20 3.00 1.46
C PHE A 169 6.72 2.86 2.90
N ALA A 170 7.96 3.28 3.16
CA ALA A 170 8.57 3.19 4.48
C ALA A 170 7.76 3.90 5.58
N SER A 171 7.22 5.08 5.29
CA SER A 171 6.36 5.81 6.22
C SER A 171 4.93 5.28 6.25
N GLU A 172 4.31 5.04 5.09
CA GLU A 172 2.90 4.66 5.00
C GLU A 172 2.62 3.30 5.65
N ALA A 173 3.49 2.31 5.41
CA ALA A 173 3.30 0.94 5.87
C ALA A 173 3.18 0.84 7.40
N LEU A 174 3.75 1.80 8.13
CA LEU A 174 3.78 1.87 9.59
C LEU A 174 2.94 3.01 10.17
N ARG A 175 1.96 3.56 9.44
CA ARG A 175 1.03 4.55 10.02
C ARG A 175 0.33 4.00 11.27
N PRO A 176 0.23 4.74 12.40
CA PRO A 176 -0.39 4.23 13.63
C PRO A 176 -1.88 3.89 13.47
N ARG A 177 -2.60 4.69 12.67
CA ARG A 177 -4.06 4.60 12.47
C ARG A 177 -4.44 4.65 10.98
N GLY A 178 -3.80 3.83 10.16
CA GLY A 178 -4.10 3.76 8.74
C GLY A 178 -5.55 3.38 8.44
N VAL A 179 -6.05 3.82 7.29
CA VAL A 179 -7.39 3.47 6.80
C VAL A 179 -7.32 2.10 6.12
N TRP A 180 -8.36 1.28 6.32
CA TRP A 180 -8.44 -0.11 5.82
C TRP A 180 -7.33 -1.03 6.35
N CYS A 181 -6.80 -0.76 7.54
CA CYS A 181 -5.87 -1.65 8.19
C CYS A 181 -6.04 -1.63 9.71
N ALA A 182 -5.49 -2.65 10.38
CA ALA A 182 -5.42 -2.64 11.83
C ALA A 182 -4.48 -1.51 12.28
N HIS A 183 -4.85 -0.88 13.40
CA HIS A 183 -3.97 0.05 14.09
C HIS A 183 -2.71 -0.68 14.59
N ILE A 184 -1.62 0.06 14.77
CA ILE A 184 -0.38 -0.45 15.40
C ILE A 184 -0.33 0.14 16.81
N PRO A 185 -0.77 -0.58 17.87
CA PRO A 185 -0.90 -0.02 19.21
C PRO A 185 0.40 0.55 19.75
N ALA A 186 1.55 -0.11 19.49
CA ALA A 186 2.85 0.39 19.93
C ALA A 186 3.13 1.80 19.40
N LEU A 187 2.88 2.08 18.11
CA LEU A 187 3.09 3.41 17.52
C LEU A 187 2.01 4.44 17.89
N LYS A 188 0.89 4.02 18.49
CA LYS A 188 -0.08 4.95 19.09
C LYS A 188 0.41 5.47 20.44
N HIS A 189 1.10 4.64 21.22
CA HIS A 189 1.57 5.00 22.56
C HIS A 189 3.00 5.53 22.56
N GLU A 190 3.87 5.02 21.68
CA GLU A 190 5.28 5.37 21.59
C GLU A 190 5.64 5.71 20.13
N PRO A 191 5.07 6.80 19.57
CA PRO A 191 5.28 7.19 18.18
C PRO A 191 6.74 7.52 17.85
N GLU A 192 7.55 7.89 18.84
CA GLU A 192 8.98 8.17 18.70
C GLU A 192 9.78 6.98 18.15
N GLN A 193 9.28 5.75 18.31
CA GLN A 193 9.89 4.57 17.70
C GLN A 193 10.06 4.71 16.17
N ALA A 194 9.18 5.47 15.50
CA ALA A 194 9.23 5.67 14.05
C ALA A 194 10.13 6.84 13.60
N LEU A 195 10.77 7.58 14.51
CA LEU A 195 11.70 8.67 14.16
C LEU A 195 12.82 8.25 13.18
N PRO A 196 13.39 7.03 13.22
CA PRO A 196 14.35 6.57 12.22
C PRO A 196 13.82 6.60 10.78
N ILE A 197 12.50 6.58 10.59
CA ILE A 197 11.85 6.69 9.27
C ILE A 197 11.36 8.12 9.02
N LEU A 198 10.78 8.80 10.01
CA LEU A 198 10.16 10.10 9.81
C LEU A 198 11.17 11.24 9.70
N SER A 199 12.21 11.24 10.53
CA SER A 199 13.20 12.32 10.59
C SER A 199 13.99 12.50 9.29
N PRO A 200 14.39 11.44 8.55
CA PRO A 200 14.99 11.59 7.23
C PRO A 200 14.03 12.18 6.18
N LEU A 201 12.73 11.94 6.31
CA LEU A 201 11.71 12.37 5.33
C LEU A 201 11.12 13.76 5.63
N ARG A 202 11.51 14.42 6.73
CA ARG A 202 10.94 15.70 7.19
C ARG A 202 11.07 16.86 6.20
N ALA A 203 11.96 16.74 5.22
CA ALA A 203 12.20 17.73 4.18
C ALA A 203 12.20 17.10 2.76
N ASP A 204 11.53 15.96 2.59
CA ASP A 204 11.46 15.27 1.30
C ASP A 204 10.90 16.20 0.21
N LEU A 205 11.49 16.18 -0.99
CA LEU A 205 11.05 17.03 -2.09
C LEU A 205 9.74 16.54 -2.74
N SER A 206 9.39 15.27 -2.55
CA SER A 206 8.16 14.69 -3.10
C SER A 206 6.94 15.05 -2.25
N VAL A 207 5.96 15.72 -2.87
CA VAL A 207 4.65 15.96 -2.24
C VAL A 207 3.97 14.64 -1.83
N TYR A 208 4.18 13.57 -2.60
CA TYR A 208 3.63 12.24 -2.29
C TYR A 208 4.21 11.68 -0.97
N VAL A 209 5.51 11.85 -0.73
CA VAL A 209 6.15 11.47 0.53
C VAL A 209 5.73 12.40 1.67
N GLN A 210 5.72 13.71 1.43
CA GLN A 210 5.28 14.71 2.42
C GLN A 210 3.86 14.43 2.93
N ASP A 211 2.94 14.05 2.05
CA ASP A 211 1.57 13.69 2.44
C ASP A 211 1.51 12.44 3.31
N SER A 212 2.33 11.42 3.03
CA SER A 212 2.44 10.23 3.87
C SER A 212 2.98 10.57 5.26
N VAL A 213 4.07 11.34 5.35
CA VAL A 213 4.65 11.77 6.64
C VAL A 213 3.65 12.63 7.43
N ALA A 214 2.99 13.59 6.79
CA ALA A 214 1.99 14.41 7.44
C ALA A 214 0.78 13.61 7.92
N ASN A 215 0.34 12.60 7.16
CA ASN A 215 -0.74 11.70 7.58
C ASN A 215 -0.31 10.77 8.72
N TRP A 216 0.93 10.30 8.70
CA TRP A 216 1.51 9.52 9.81
C TRP A 216 1.49 10.33 11.10
N LEU A 217 1.99 11.57 11.08
CA LEU A 217 1.99 12.45 12.25
C LEU A 217 0.57 12.82 12.68
N ASN A 218 -0.34 13.07 11.73
CA ASN A 218 -1.74 13.33 12.06
C ASN A 218 -2.45 12.13 12.70
N ASP A 219 -2.04 10.91 12.36
CA ASP A 219 -2.52 9.71 13.02
C ASP A 219 -1.98 9.59 14.45
N ALA A 220 -0.69 9.85 14.66
CA ALA A 220 -0.08 9.88 15.98
C ALA A 220 -0.71 10.95 16.89
N ALA A 221 -1.04 12.12 16.33
CA ALA A 221 -1.67 13.24 17.03
C ALA A 221 -3.02 12.92 17.68
N LYS A 222 -3.68 11.82 17.27
CA LYS A 222 -4.96 11.35 17.86
C LYS A 222 -4.78 10.69 19.22
N ASP A 223 -3.57 10.24 19.55
CA ASP A 223 -3.24 9.64 20.86
C ASP A 223 -2.17 10.45 21.59
N GLN A 224 -1.19 10.98 20.86
CA GLN A 224 -0.03 11.72 21.38
C GLN A 224 0.07 13.13 20.77
N PRO A 225 -0.92 14.02 21.04
CA PRO A 225 -0.97 15.35 20.44
C PRO A 225 0.23 16.22 20.83
N ASP A 226 0.66 16.19 22.09
CA ASP A 226 1.75 17.03 22.60
C ASP A 226 3.09 16.63 21.96
N TRP A 227 3.36 15.32 21.85
CA TRP A 227 4.54 14.83 21.14
C TRP A 227 4.60 15.32 19.68
N VAL A 228 3.47 15.33 18.97
CA VAL A 228 3.43 15.85 17.59
C VAL A 228 3.67 17.36 17.54
N ARG A 229 3.14 18.14 18.50
CA ARG A 229 3.41 19.58 18.61
C ARG A 229 4.89 19.81 18.84
N ASP A 230 5.47 19.17 19.85
CA ASP A 230 6.88 19.33 20.20
C ASP A 230 7.82 18.97 19.04
N LEU A 231 7.53 17.86 18.34
CA LEU A 231 8.29 17.45 17.16
C LEU A 231 8.16 18.46 16.00
N CYS A 232 6.95 18.95 15.75
CA CYS A 232 6.73 19.96 14.71
C CYS A 232 7.42 21.27 15.05
N ASP A 233 7.33 21.74 16.29
CA ASP A 233 8.00 22.94 16.78
C ASP A 233 9.51 22.79 16.62
N GLN A 234 10.08 21.64 17.00
CA GLN A 234 11.49 21.33 16.78
C GLN A 234 11.88 21.39 15.30
N TRP A 235 11.08 20.80 14.40
CA TRP A 235 11.35 20.80 12.96
C TRP A 235 11.22 22.18 12.33
N LEU A 236 10.41 23.06 12.91
CA LEU A 236 10.18 24.42 12.45
C LEU A 236 11.19 25.43 13.01
N GLN A 237 12.07 25.03 13.93
CA GLN A 237 13.14 25.90 14.43
C GLN A 237 14.10 26.35 13.31
N ALA A 238 14.70 27.52 13.50
CA ALA A 238 15.60 28.19 12.56
C ALA A 238 14.92 28.51 11.21
N THR A 239 15.49 28.04 10.09
CA THR A 239 15.01 28.32 8.74
C THR A 239 14.57 27.01 8.08
N PRO A 240 13.33 26.53 8.33
CA PRO A 240 12.88 25.25 7.79
C PRO A 240 12.71 25.31 6.26
N ALA A 241 12.79 24.15 5.60
CA ALA A 241 12.43 24.03 4.20
C ALA A 241 10.90 24.18 4.01
N ASP A 242 10.44 24.55 2.81
CA ASP A 242 9.01 24.61 2.50
C ASP A 242 8.31 23.26 2.66
N ALA A 243 9.00 22.18 2.31
CA ALA A 243 8.52 20.81 2.52
C ALA A 243 8.21 20.55 4.00
N THR A 244 9.11 20.96 4.90
CA THR A 244 8.95 20.81 6.36
C THR A 244 7.77 21.64 6.87
N ARG A 245 7.66 22.91 6.46
CA ARG A 245 6.51 23.77 6.78
C ARG A 245 5.19 23.11 6.39
N ARG A 246 5.11 22.59 5.15
CA ARG A 246 3.92 21.92 4.62
C ARG A 246 3.58 20.65 5.40
N ILE A 247 4.58 19.82 5.74
CA ILE A 247 4.38 18.61 6.54
C ILE A 247 3.79 18.97 7.90
N CYS A 248 4.41 19.87 8.65
CA CYS A 248 3.97 20.27 10.00
C CYS A 248 2.55 20.86 9.98
N GLN A 249 2.26 21.77 9.04
CA GLN A 249 0.92 22.36 8.90
C GLN A 249 -0.15 21.28 8.69
N ARG A 250 0.11 20.29 7.81
CA ARG A 250 -0.85 19.21 7.54
C ARG A 250 -0.91 18.19 8.65
N ALA A 251 0.20 17.90 9.33
CA ALA A 251 0.25 17.01 10.48
C ALA A 251 -0.68 17.49 11.60
N MET A 252 -0.68 18.80 11.86
CA MET A 252 -1.43 19.42 12.96
C MET A 252 -2.86 19.87 12.58
N ARG A 253 -3.34 19.61 11.35
CA ARG A 253 -4.64 20.11 10.83
C ARG A 253 -5.88 19.80 11.68
N ASN A 254 -5.81 18.80 12.56
CA ASN A 254 -6.91 18.36 13.42
C ASN A 254 -6.62 18.61 14.91
N LEU A 255 -5.46 19.18 15.26
CA LEU A 255 -5.16 19.60 16.61
C LEU A 255 -5.90 20.92 16.87
N LYS A 256 -6.67 20.94 17.95
CA LYS A 256 -7.36 22.16 18.42
C LYS A 256 -6.45 22.96 19.34
#